data_AF-A0A955JAH5-F1
#
_entry.id   AF-A0A955JAH5-F1
#
_cell.length_a   1.000
_cell.length_b   1.000
_cell.length_c   1.000
_cell.angle_alpha   90.00
_cell.angle_beta   90.00
_cell.angle_gamma   90.00
#
_symmetry.space_group_name_H-M   'P 1'
#
loop_
_entity.id
_entity.type
_entity.pdbx_description
1 polymer ?
#
loop_
_entity_poly.entity_id
_entity_poly.type
_entity_poly.pdbx_seq_one_letter_code
_entity_poly.pdbx_strand_id
1 'polypeptide(L)'
;MLCLIACCGCGGSDTHGWSKAEIENARHFFASTDAHSRVVAASNRGPTYGVVKPSESRAMDALLKTSLSHARQVSDAVLAKAHPDLPAHFRGEYQRSIEVLLESSFQLSGPGIAKQDQALRLHDRWVDWFNANKRSIRFPKD
;
A
#
# COMPACT_ATOMS: atom_id res chain seq x y z
N MET A 1 51.76 -14.99 2.61
CA MET A 1 51.22 -13.62 2.40
C MET A 1 50.17 -13.72 1.31
N LEU A 2 48.90 -13.87 1.71
CA LEU A 2 47.79 -14.15 0.79
C LEU A 2 47.26 -12.84 0.20
N CYS A 3 47.37 -12.74 -1.11
CA CYS A 3 46.76 -11.71 -1.94
C CYS A 3 45.28 -12.06 -2.11
N LEU A 4 44.37 -11.22 -1.63
CA LEU A 4 42.94 -11.33 -1.90
C LEU A 4 42.51 -10.12 -2.71
N ILE A 5 42.61 -10.30 -4.02
CA ILE A 5 41.97 -9.48 -5.03
C ILE A 5 40.50 -9.90 -5.08
N ALA A 6 39.58 -8.98 -4.78
CA ALA A 6 38.17 -9.12 -5.14
C ALA A 6 37.80 -7.93 -6.04
N CYS A 7 38.09 -8.09 -7.33
CA CYS A 7 37.62 -7.24 -8.40
C CYS A 7 36.27 -7.76 -8.93
N CYS A 8 35.34 -6.82 -9.15
CA CYS A 8 34.27 -6.86 -10.17
C CYS A 8 33.16 -7.93 -9.98
N GLY A 9 31.90 -7.71 -10.37
CA GLY A 9 31.26 -6.69 -11.21
C GLY A 9 29.73 -6.72 -11.00
N CYS A 10 29.04 -5.61 -11.23
CA CYS A 10 28.34 -5.25 -12.48
C CYS A 10 26.84 -5.61 -12.44
N GLY A 11 26.01 -4.58 -12.35
CA GLY A 11 24.56 -4.67 -12.52
C GLY A 11 23.92 -3.32 -12.26
N GLY A 12 23.89 -2.46 -13.27
CA GLY A 12 23.27 -1.14 -13.19
C GLY A 12 21.77 -1.25 -12.93
N SER A 13 21.34 -0.79 -11.77
CA SER A 13 19.99 -0.27 -11.55
C SER A 13 20.14 1.06 -10.81
N ASP A 14 19.25 2.01 -11.06
CA ASP A 14 19.24 3.36 -10.47
C ASP A 14 18.96 3.33 -8.94
N THR A 15 19.79 2.61 -8.19
CA THR A 15 19.80 2.50 -6.72
C THR A 15 20.71 3.55 -6.09
N HIS A 16 21.24 4.50 -6.87
CA HIS A 16 22.06 5.59 -6.37
C HIS A 16 21.28 6.39 -5.32
N GLY A 17 21.59 6.14 -4.06
CA GLY A 17 20.96 6.78 -2.91
C GLY A 17 20.19 5.82 -2.00
N TRP A 18 19.79 4.62 -2.41
CA TRP A 18 18.99 3.68 -1.61
C TRP A 18 19.83 2.52 -1.07
N SER A 19 19.77 2.28 0.24
CA SER A 19 20.38 1.12 0.87
C SER A 19 19.54 -0.15 0.68
N LYS A 20 20.16 -1.33 0.83
CA LYS A 20 19.45 -2.62 0.76
C LYS A 20 18.27 -2.70 1.73
N ALA A 21 18.43 -2.17 2.95
CA ALA A 21 17.37 -2.16 3.95
C ALA A 21 16.20 -1.26 3.55
N GLU A 22 16.47 -0.11 2.94
CA GLU A 22 15.43 0.79 2.45
C GLU A 22 14.69 0.20 1.24
N ILE A 23 15.40 -0.50 0.35
CA ILE A 23 14.78 -1.23 -0.77
C ILE A 23 13.85 -2.31 -0.23
N GLU A 24 14.30 -3.12 0.72
CA GLU A 24 13.45 -4.16 1.34
C GLU A 24 12.23 -3.54 2.04
N ASN A 25 12.42 -2.42 2.75
CA ASN A 25 11.32 -1.72 3.38
C ASN A 25 10.33 -1.11 2.36
N ALA A 26 10.82 -0.61 1.23
CA ALA A 26 10.00 -0.09 0.13
C ALA A 26 9.17 -1.20 -0.54
N ARG A 27 9.62 -2.46 -0.55
CA ARG A 27 8.82 -3.59 -1.05
C ARG A 27 7.51 -3.76 -0.29
N HIS A 28 7.47 -3.43 1.00
CA HIS A 28 6.23 -3.43 1.75
C HIS A 28 5.24 -2.36 1.26
N PHE A 29 5.70 -1.22 0.74
CA PHE A 29 4.81 -0.25 0.11
C PHE A 29 4.10 -0.88 -1.09
N PHE A 30 4.86 -1.47 -2.01
CA PHE A 30 4.31 -2.10 -3.21
C PHE A 30 3.40 -3.28 -2.89
N ALA A 31 3.84 -4.17 -1.99
CA ALA A 31 3.03 -5.31 -1.54
C ALA A 31 1.72 -4.86 -0.89
N SER A 32 1.74 -3.78 -0.11
CA SER A 32 0.53 -3.20 0.47
C SER A 32 -0.42 -2.70 -0.63
N THR A 33 0.09 -1.90 -1.58
CA THR A 33 -0.72 -1.30 -2.64
C THR A 33 -1.27 -2.34 -3.62
N ASP A 34 -0.50 -3.40 -3.93
CA ASP A 34 -0.98 -4.52 -4.74
C ASP A 34 -2.14 -5.23 -4.06
N ALA A 35 -1.98 -5.62 -2.79
CA ALA A 35 -3.03 -6.27 -2.02
C ALA A 35 -4.31 -5.42 -1.94
N HIS A 36 -4.18 -4.10 -1.74
CA HIS A 36 -5.33 -3.19 -1.72
C HIS A 36 -5.97 -3.06 -3.11
N SER A 37 -5.18 -2.93 -4.18
CA SER A 37 -5.69 -2.84 -5.55
C SER A 37 -6.52 -4.07 -5.94
N ARG A 38 -6.16 -5.25 -5.42
CA ARG A 38 -6.92 -6.49 -5.61
C ARG A 38 -8.27 -6.47 -4.89
N VAL A 39 -8.37 -5.79 -3.73
CA VAL A 39 -9.66 -5.54 -3.06
C VAL A 39 -10.52 -4.63 -3.93
N VAL A 40 -9.98 -3.50 -4.38
CA VAL A 40 -10.71 -2.55 -5.25
C VAL A 40 -11.20 -3.25 -6.53
N ALA A 41 -10.34 -4.04 -7.17
CA ALA A 41 -10.70 -4.83 -8.35
C ALA A 41 -11.80 -5.86 -8.05
N ALA A 42 -11.78 -6.51 -6.88
CA ALA A 42 -12.83 -7.43 -6.46
C ALA A 42 -14.16 -6.70 -6.20
N SER A 43 -14.13 -5.53 -5.55
CA SER A 43 -15.32 -4.70 -5.30
C SER A 43 -15.95 -4.20 -6.61
N ASN A 44 -15.13 -3.74 -7.57
CA ASN A 44 -15.60 -3.20 -8.84
C ASN A 44 -16.19 -4.24 -9.80
N ARG A 45 -15.81 -5.53 -9.66
CA ARG A 45 -16.42 -6.59 -10.47
C ARG A 45 -17.90 -6.78 -10.16
N GLY A 46 -18.33 -6.37 -8.97
CA GLY A 46 -19.68 -6.57 -8.48
C GLY A 46 -20.04 -8.06 -8.34
N PRO A 47 -21.00 -8.40 -7.48
CA PRO A 47 -21.57 -9.73 -7.48
C PRO A 47 -22.40 -9.92 -8.77
N THR A 48 -22.19 -11.03 -9.47
CA THR A 48 -22.97 -11.43 -10.67
C THR A 48 -24.49 -11.48 -10.41
N TYR A 49 -24.90 -11.52 -9.14
CA TYR A 49 -26.30 -11.60 -8.69
C TYR A 49 -26.67 -10.53 -7.65
N GLY A 50 -25.94 -9.41 -7.57
CA GLY A 50 -26.30 -8.29 -6.68
C GLY A 50 -25.97 -8.46 -5.19
N VAL A 51 -25.47 -9.62 -4.75
CA VAL A 51 -25.09 -9.89 -3.35
C VAL A 51 -23.66 -10.41 -3.25
N VAL A 52 -22.78 -9.70 -2.51
CA VAL A 52 -21.41 -10.15 -2.21
C VAL A 52 -21.47 -11.48 -1.45
N LYS A 53 -20.83 -12.52 -1.97
CA LYS A 53 -20.82 -13.84 -1.32
C LYS A 53 -19.97 -13.79 -0.05
N PRO A 54 -20.32 -14.56 1.00
CA PRO A 54 -19.51 -14.65 2.21
C PRO A 54 -18.05 -15.05 1.95
N SER A 55 -17.79 -15.87 0.93
CA SER A 55 -16.43 -16.24 0.52
C SER A 55 -15.65 -15.06 -0.09
N GLU A 56 -16.32 -14.20 -0.86
CA GLU A 56 -15.72 -13.00 -1.44
C GLU A 56 -15.41 -11.97 -0.35
N SER A 57 -16.33 -11.79 0.61
CA SER A 57 -16.11 -10.95 1.79
C SER A 57 -14.91 -11.42 2.62
N ARG A 58 -14.77 -12.72 2.89
CA ARG A 58 -13.59 -13.28 3.59
C ARG A 58 -12.29 -13.07 2.80
N ALA A 59 -12.32 -13.21 1.48
CA ALA A 59 -11.15 -12.98 0.63
C ALA A 59 -10.72 -11.50 0.65
N MET A 60 -11.68 -10.57 0.60
CA MET A 60 -11.41 -9.13 0.71
C MET A 60 -10.85 -8.77 2.09
N ASP A 61 -11.42 -9.31 3.17
CA ASP A 61 -10.91 -9.11 4.53
C ASP A 61 -9.46 -9.61 4.68
N ALA A 62 -9.14 -10.79 4.14
CA ALA A 62 -7.78 -11.31 4.15
C ALA A 62 -6.80 -10.39 3.38
N LEU A 63 -7.19 -9.90 2.21
CA LEU A 63 -6.37 -8.97 1.42
C LEU A 63 -6.17 -7.62 2.12
N LEU A 64 -7.20 -7.06 2.77
CA LEU A 64 -7.07 -5.84 3.57
C LEU A 64 -6.11 -6.04 4.75
N LYS A 65 -6.19 -7.18 5.45
CA LYS A 65 -5.26 -7.51 6.54
C LYS A 65 -3.82 -7.65 6.04
N THR A 66 -3.60 -8.30 4.90
CA THR A 66 -2.29 -8.36 4.24
C THR A 66 -1.80 -6.96 3.87
N SER A 67 -2.66 -6.15 3.25
CA SER A 67 -2.32 -4.79 2.86
C SER A 67 -1.92 -3.93 4.06
N LEU A 68 -2.68 -3.99 5.16
CA LEU A 68 -2.39 -3.26 6.40
C LEU A 68 -1.11 -3.75 7.08
N SER A 69 -0.88 -5.07 7.11
CA SER A 69 0.34 -5.66 7.66
C SER A 69 1.59 -5.12 6.97
N HIS A 70 1.55 -5.02 5.64
CA HIS A 70 2.65 -4.41 4.89
C HIS A 70 2.72 -2.89 5.06
N ALA A 71 1.58 -2.17 5.04
CA ALA A 71 1.57 -0.72 5.24
C ALA A 71 2.25 -0.31 6.56
N ARG A 72 2.03 -1.08 7.63
CA ARG A 72 2.63 -0.86 8.95
C ARG A 72 4.14 -1.11 8.99
N GLN A 73 4.68 -1.91 8.06
CA GLN A 73 6.11 -2.22 7.99
C GLN A 73 6.90 -1.17 7.21
N VAL A 74 6.26 -0.39 6.34
CA VAL A 74 6.94 0.73 5.66
C VAL A 74 7.36 1.75 6.71
N SER A 75 8.58 2.26 6.66
CA SER A 75 9.08 3.26 7.59
C SER A 75 8.85 4.68 7.07
N ASP A 76 8.65 5.64 7.98
CA ASP A 76 8.46 7.04 7.59
C ASP A 76 9.70 7.63 6.91
N ALA A 77 10.90 7.16 7.26
CA ALA A 77 12.14 7.57 6.60
C ALA A 77 12.16 7.17 5.11
N VAL A 78 11.71 5.94 4.78
CA VAL A 78 11.60 5.46 3.40
C VAL A 78 10.53 6.25 2.63
N LEU A 79 9.39 6.52 3.27
CA LEU A 79 8.34 7.33 2.66
C LEU A 79 8.84 8.76 2.39
N ALA A 80 9.48 9.41 3.36
CA ALA A 80 10.01 10.77 3.24
C ALA A 80 11.10 10.89 2.17
N LYS A 81 11.94 9.84 2.03
CA LYS A 81 12.96 9.76 0.98
C LYS A 81 12.35 9.64 -0.41
N ALA A 82 11.21 8.96 -0.54
CA ALA A 82 10.49 8.87 -1.80
C ALA A 82 9.76 10.17 -2.16
N HIS A 83 9.20 10.87 -1.17
CA HIS A 83 8.66 12.23 -1.29
C HIS A 83 8.41 12.82 0.13
N PRO A 84 8.76 14.09 0.41
CA PRO A 84 8.71 14.64 1.77
C PRO A 84 7.32 14.60 2.42
N ASP A 85 6.26 14.81 1.64
CA ASP A 85 4.88 14.78 2.15
C ASP A 85 4.25 13.38 2.17
N LEU A 86 4.91 12.37 1.59
CA LEU A 86 4.35 11.02 1.48
C LEU A 86 4.03 10.37 2.82
N PRO A 87 4.82 10.51 3.91
CA PRO A 87 4.45 9.95 5.21
C PRO A 87 3.07 10.41 5.69
N ALA A 88 2.75 11.70 5.56
CA ALA A 88 1.47 12.24 6.03
C ALA A 88 0.28 11.63 5.28
N HIS A 89 0.35 11.60 3.95
CA HIS A 89 -0.70 11.02 3.11
C HIS A 89 -0.79 9.50 3.25
N PHE A 90 0.34 8.81 3.30
CA PHE A 90 0.37 7.35 3.44
C PHE A 90 -0.21 6.90 4.79
N ARG A 91 0.09 7.58 5.89
CA ARG A 91 -0.46 7.24 7.22
C ARG A 91 -1.88 7.73 7.40
N GLY A 92 -2.11 9.01 7.14
CA GLY A 92 -3.35 9.70 7.46
C GLY A 92 -4.50 9.34 6.52
N GLU A 93 -4.20 8.92 5.29
CA GLU A 93 -5.21 8.67 4.27
C GLU A 93 -5.19 7.20 3.83
N TYR A 94 -4.08 6.72 3.27
CA TYR A 94 -4.00 5.36 2.74
C TYR A 94 -4.15 4.30 3.84
N GLN A 95 -3.24 4.25 4.81
CA GLN A 95 -3.26 3.26 5.88
C GLN A 95 -4.54 3.39 6.71
N ARG A 96 -4.95 4.62 7.05
CA ARG A 96 -6.18 4.84 7.82
C ARG A 96 -7.43 4.38 7.07
N SER A 97 -7.50 4.53 5.75
CA SER A 97 -8.63 4.01 4.96
C SER A 97 -8.79 2.49 5.13
N ILE A 98 -7.68 1.75 5.09
CA ILE A 98 -7.66 0.29 5.24
C ILE A 98 -8.08 -0.11 6.66
N GLU A 99 -7.58 0.60 7.67
CA GLU A 99 -7.97 0.36 9.07
C GLU A 99 -9.48 0.57 9.28
N VAL A 100 -10.03 1.67 8.76
CA VAL A 100 -11.45 1.97 8.88
C VAL A 100 -12.31 0.95 8.11
N LEU A 101 -11.86 0.47 6.94
CA LEU A 101 -12.54 -0.62 6.23
C LEU A 101 -12.60 -1.90 7.08
N LEU A 102 -11.49 -2.29 7.71
CA LEU A 102 -11.46 -3.46 8.60
C LEU A 102 -12.34 -3.26 9.84
N GLU A 103 -12.36 -2.06 10.41
CA GLU A 103 -13.24 -1.69 11.54
C GLU A 103 -14.73 -1.67 11.18
N SER A 104 -15.07 -1.61 9.89
CA SER A 104 -16.46 -1.67 9.41
C SER A 104 -17.01 -3.09 9.37
N SER A 105 -16.15 -4.11 9.45
CA SER A 105 -16.51 -5.52 9.27
C SER A 105 -17.31 -5.80 7.99
N PHE A 106 -17.18 -4.94 6.96
CA PHE A 106 -18.03 -4.95 5.76
C PHE A 106 -19.54 -4.96 6.05
N GLN A 107 -19.96 -4.41 7.19
CA GLN A 107 -21.37 -4.30 7.53
C GLN A 107 -22.06 -3.33 6.58
N LEU A 108 -23.02 -3.85 5.79
CA LEU A 108 -23.81 -3.07 4.82
C LEU A 108 -25.01 -2.36 5.47
N SER A 109 -25.01 -2.19 6.79
CA SER A 109 -26.10 -1.57 7.54
C SER A 109 -25.58 -0.90 8.82
N GLY A 110 -26.29 0.13 9.29
CA GLY A 110 -25.99 0.77 10.58
C GLY A 110 -24.64 1.51 10.59
N PRO A 111 -23.92 1.54 11.72
CA PRO A 111 -22.63 2.24 11.86
C PRO A 111 -21.56 1.81 10.84
N GLY A 112 -21.69 0.60 10.27
CA GLY A 112 -20.79 0.09 9.23
C GLY A 112 -20.77 0.93 7.95
N ILE A 113 -21.91 1.48 7.53
CA ILE A 113 -22.00 2.32 6.32
C ILE A 113 -21.20 3.61 6.51
N ALA A 114 -21.35 4.27 7.67
CA ALA A 114 -20.62 5.51 7.96
C ALA A 114 -19.10 5.30 7.97
N LYS A 115 -18.64 4.14 8.45
CA LYS A 115 -17.22 3.77 8.39
C LYS A 115 -16.75 3.49 6.96
N GLN A 116 -17.53 2.77 6.15
CA GLN A 116 -17.18 2.55 4.74
C GLN A 116 -17.07 3.87 3.98
N ASP A 117 -18.03 4.77 4.16
CA ASP A 117 -18.04 6.11 3.57
C ASP A 117 -16.85 6.97 4.05
N GLN A 118 -16.51 6.91 5.35
CA GLN A 118 -15.28 7.52 5.86
C GLN A 118 -14.03 6.96 5.19
N ALA A 119 -13.93 5.64 5.05
CA ALA A 119 -12.77 4.98 4.45
C ALA A 119 -12.64 5.34 2.96
N LEU A 120 -13.76 5.39 2.23
CA LEU A 120 -13.79 5.82 0.83
C LEU A 120 -13.27 7.25 0.69
N ARG A 121 -13.76 8.21 1.50
CA ARG A 121 -13.25 9.58 1.49
C ARG A 121 -11.75 9.68 1.78
N LEU A 122 -11.23 8.84 2.69
CA LEU A 122 -9.79 8.78 2.97
C LEU A 122 -9.03 8.24 1.76
N HIS A 123 -9.54 7.17 1.14
CA HIS A 123 -8.93 6.57 -0.04
C HIS A 123 -8.94 7.52 -1.24
N ASP A 124 -10.04 8.25 -1.47
CA ASP A 124 -10.15 9.21 -2.57
C ASP A 124 -9.10 10.33 -2.42
N ARG A 125 -8.95 10.90 -1.23
CA ARG A 125 -7.90 11.91 -0.96
C ARG A 125 -6.50 11.36 -1.23
N TRP A 126 -6.23 10.13 -0.79
CA TRP A 126 -4.98 9.45 -1.08
C TRP A 126 -4.75 9.31 -2.59
N VAL A 127 -5.74 8.82 -3.33
CA VAL A 127 -5.65 8.59 -4.78
C VAL A 127 -5.44 9.90 -5.52
N ASP A 128 -6.16 10.96 -5.15
CA ASP A 128 -6.04 12.29 -5.74
C ASP A 128 -4.64 12.86 -5.52
N TRP A 129 -4.17 12.85 -4.27
CA TRP A 129 -2.83 13.34 -3.95
C TRP A 129 -1.74 12.50 -4.62
N PHE A 130 -1.84 11.17 -4.56
CA PHE A 130 -0.85 10.28 -5.17
C PHE A 130 -0.80 10.48 -6.69
N ASN A 131 -1.95 10.61 -7.36
CA ASN A 131 -1.99 10.83 -8.81
C ASN A 131 -1.42 12.19 -9.22
N ALA A 132 -1.67 13.24 -8.44
CA ALA A 132 -1.09 14.56 -8.66
C ALA A 132 0.43 14.56 -8.50
N ASN A 133 0.97 13.76 -7.57
CA ASN A 133 2.39 13.72 -7.21
C ASN A 133 3.15 12.50 -7.75
N LYS A 134 2.52 11.58 -8.47
CA LYS A 134 3.16 10.32 -8.92
C LYS A 134 4.44 10.55 -9.72
N ARG A 135 4.54 11.69 -10.41
CA ARG A 135 5.73 12.07 -11.18
C ARG A 135 6.86 12.61 -10.32
N SER A 136 6.63 13.04 -9.08
CA SER A 136 7.67 13.46 -8.14
C SER A 136 8.05 12.37 -7.15
N ILE A 137 7.16 11.40 -6.90
CA ILE A 137 7.44 10.25 -6.03
C ILE A 137 8.52 9.35 -6.68
N ARG A 138 9.54 9.00 -5.90
CA ARG A 138 10.69 8.20 -6.36
C ARG A 138 10.97 7.04 -5.41
N PHE A 139 10.46 5.86 -5.74
CA PHE A 139 10.88 4.61 -5.09
C PHE A 139 12.07 3.98 -5.82
N PRO A 140 12.87 3.13 -5.15
CA PRO A 140 13.91 2.37 -5.83
C PRO A 140 13.27 1.46 -6.89
N LYS A 141 13.96 1.31 -8.04
CA LYS A 141 13.61 0.30 -9.04
C LYS A 141 14.11 -1.06 -8.53
N ASP A 142 13.29 -2.10 -8.69
CA ASP A 142 13.73 -3.49 -8.51
C ASP A 142 14.82 -3.87 -9.52
#